data_AF-A0A7K0HSY4-F1
#
_entry.id   AF-A0A7K0HSY4-F1
#
_cell.length_a   1.000
_cell.length_b   1.000
_cell.length_c   1.000
_cell.angle_alpha   90.00
_cell.angle_beta   90.00
_cell.angle_gamma   90.00
#
_symmetry.space_group_name_H-M   'P 1'
#
loop_
_entity.id
_entity.type
_entity.pdbx_description
1 polymer ?
#
loop_
_entity_poly.entity_id
_entity_poly.type
_entity_poly.pdbx_seq_one_letter_code
_entity_poly.pdbx_strand_id
1 'polypeptide(L)'
;MKEYKYILLDLDGTITDPMIGITRCVEYALNHFSIQVNDLRELCPFIGPPLLDSFRDFYHFTDEQAKEATEKYRERFADTGIYENKLYDGMKDFLEEATRQGRILMLATSKPTVFAKRILDYFDIARYFTFVAG
;
A
#
# COMPACT_ATOMS: atom_id res chain seq x y z
N MET A 1 -26.03 -19.87 -1.38
CA MET A 1 -25.23 -18.68 -1.76
C MET A 1 -24.48 -18.98 -3.05
N LYS A 2 -24.12 -17.98 -3.84
CA LYS A 2 -23.24 -18.18 -5.00
C LYS A 2 -21.84 -18.54 -4.53
N GLU A 3 -21.22 -19.51 -5.18
CA GLU A 3 -19.83 -19.88 -4.95
C GLU A 3 -18.92 -19.18 -5.96
N TYR A 4 -18.03 -18.32 -5.47
CA TYR A 4 -17.05 -17.61 -6.30
C TYR A 4 -15.76 -18.42 -6.36
N LYS A 5 -15.30 -18.80 -7.55
CA LYS A 5 -14.04 -19.54 -7.71
C LYS A 5 -12.81 -18.65 -7.52
N TYR A 6 -12.89 -17.41 -7.99
CA TYR A 6 -11.80 -16.43 -7.98
C TYR A 6 -12.13 -15.29 -7.03
N ILE A 7 -11.16 -14.89 -6.21
CA ILE A 7 -11.24 -13.75 -5.30
C ILE A 7 -10.05 -12.85 -5.60
N LEU A 8 -10.33 -11.63 -6.05
CA LEU A 8 -9.32 -10.61 -6.26
C LEU A 8 -9.32 -9.70 -5.03
N LEU A 9 -8.15 -9.50 -4.44
CA LEU A 9 -7.96 -8.65 -3.28
C LEU A 9 -7.03 -7.49 -3.67
N ASP A 10 -7.36 -6.29 -3.19
CA ASP A 10 -6.38 -5.22 -3.10
C ASP A 10 -5.48 -5.45 -1.88
N LEU A 11 -4.41 -4.67 -1.74
CA LEU A 11 -3.42 -4.79 -0.66
C LEU A 11 -3.68 -3.76 0.44
N ASP A 12 -3.38 -2.50 0.13
CA ASP A 12 -3.41 -1.38 1.07
C ASP A 12 -4.88 -1.06 1.44
N GLY A 13 -5.23 -1.11 2.72
CA GLY A 13 -6.61 -0.92 3.19
C GLY A 13 -7.55 -2.13 3.01
N THR A 14 -7.04 -3.26 2.52
CA THR A 14 -7.80 -4.52 2.40
C THR A 14 -7.13 -5.67 3.15
N ILE A 15 -5.88 -5.99 2.82
CA ILE A 15 -5.09 -7.05 3.48
C ILE A 15 -4.28 -6.46 4.63
N THR A 16 -3.72 -5.26 4.40
CA THR A 16 -2.85 -4.60 5.37
C THR A 16 -3.29 -3.18 5.66
N ASP A 17 -3.00 -2.70 6.87
CA ASP A 17 -3.05 -1.29 7.27
C ASP A 17 -1.65 -0.66 7.13
N PRO A 18 -1.39 0.08 6.03
CA PRO A 18 -0.11 0.71 5.76
C PRO A 18 -0.01 2.13 6.32
N MET A 19 -0.96 2.58 7.16
CA MET A 19 -1.14 3.99 7.50
C MET A 19 0.15 4.65 7.99
N ILE A 20 0.87 4.03 8.93
CA ILE A 20 2.11 4.60 9.46
C ILE A 20 3.17 4.72 8.37
N GLY A 21 3.42 3.65 7.62
CA GLY A 21 4.45 3.62 6.59
C GLY A 21 4.21 4.61 5.46
N ILE A 22 2.98 4.72 4.96
CA ILE A 22 2.64 5.66 3.89
C ILE A 22 2.70 7.09 4.42
N THR A 23 2.00 7.40 5.52
CA THR A 23 1.89 8.79 6.00
C THR A 23 3.24 9.35 6.45
N ARG A 24 4.12 8.56 7.08
CA ARG A 24 5.50 8.99 7.40
C ARG A 24 6.38 9.20 6.17
N CYS A 25 6.17 8.45 5.09
CA CYS A 25 6.88 8.69 3.83
C CYS A 25 6.38 9.94 3.11
N VAL A 26 5.08 10.22 3.17
CA VAL A 26 4.51 11.48 2.65
C VAL A 26 5.01 12.66 3.48
N GLU A 27 4.98 12.57 4.82
CA GLU A 27 5.54 13.58 5.72
C GLU A 27 7.02 13.84 5.43
N TYR A 28 7.82 12.79 5.23
CA TYR A 28 9.23 12.91 4.82
C TYR A 28 9.40 13.68 3.51
N ALA A 29 8.58 13.37 2.50
CA ALA A 29 8.59 14.07 1.22
C ALA A 29 8.17 15.55 1.38
N LEU A 30 7.14 15.85 2.16
CA LEU A 30 6.66 17.22 2.41
C LEU A 30 7.70 18.06 3.18
N ASN A 31 8.39 17.45 4.14
CA ASN A 31 9.47 18.10 4.90
C ASN A 31 10.62 18.57 4.01
N HIS A 32 10.93 17.85 2.92
CA HIS A 32 11.90 18.29 1.91
C HIS A 32 11.53 19.64 1.27
N PHE A 33 10.23 19.91 1.12
CA PHE A 33 9.69 21.19 0.66
C PHE A 33 9.39 22.19 1.80
N SER A 34 9.89 21.91 3.01
CA SER A 34 9.63 22.71 4.22
C SER A 34 8.14 22.80 4.62
N ILE A 35 7.32 21.84 4.17
CA ILE A 35 5.90 21.73 4.55
C ILE A 35 5.80 20.81 5.76
N GLN A 36 5.36 21.35 6.90
CA GLN A 36 5.19 20.60 8.14
C GLN A 36 3.76 20.08 8.26
N VAL A 37 3.63 18.81 8.67
CA VAL A 37 2.34 18.17 8.95
C VAL A 37 2.26 17.90 10.45
N ASN A 38 1.20 18.37 11.10
CA ASN A 38 1.05 18.23 12.55
C ASN A 38 0.38 16.92 12.95
N ASP A 39 -0.43 16.35 12.06
CA ASP A 39 -1.17 15.11 12.29
C ASP A 39 -1.11 14.21 11.05
N LEU A 40 -0.55 13.02 11.21
CA LEU A 40 -0.44 12.04 10.12
C LEU A 40 -1.79 11.63 9.52
N ARG A 41 -2.88 11.78 10.27
CA ARG A 41 -4.23 11.47 9.78
C ARG A 41 -4.66 12.38 8.62
N GLU A 42 -4.09 13.58 8.53
CA GLU A 42 -4.28 14.50 7.39
C GLU A 42 -3.73 13.90 6.08
N LEU A 43 -2.80 12.95 6.18
CA LEU A 43 -2.15 12.29 5.05
C LEU A 43 -2.81 10.96 4.66
N CYS A 44 -3.84 10.50 5.40
CA CYS A 44 -4.60 9.30 5.03
C CYS A 44 -5.18 9.31 3.59
N PRO A 45 -5.57 10.47 3.01
CA PRO A 45 -5.99 10.52 1.60
C PRO A 45 -4.94 10.08 0.58
N PHE A 46 -3.66 9.97 0.96
CA PHE A 46 -2.59 9.41 0.10
C PHE A 46 -2.59 7.87 0.06
N ILE A 47 -3.40 7.19 0.88
CA ILE A 47 -3.45 5.73 0.93
C ILE A 47 -4.41 5.22 -0.16
N GLY A 48 -3.85 4.61 -1.23
CA GLY A 48 -4.61 4.04 -2.34
C GLY A 48 -4.40 4.73 -3.69
N PRO A 49 -4.61 6.05 -3.84
CA PRO A 49 -4.45 6.72 -5.13
C PRO A 49 -2.97 6.85 -5.56
N PRO A 50 -2.71 7.13 -6.85
CA PRO A 50 -1.35 7.39 -7.32
C PRO A 50 -0.74 8.62 -6.64
N LEU A 51 0.46 8.47 -6.07
CA LEU A 51 1.16 9.53 -5.33
C LEU A 51 1.31 10.84 -6.11
N LEU A 52 1.61 10.73 -7.41
CA LEU A 52 1.84 11.88 -8.27
C LEU A 52 0.54 12.70 -8.48
N ASP A 53 -0.62 12.05 -8.47
CA ASP A 53 -1.92 12.74 -8.50
C ASP A 53 -2.20 13.34 -7.12
N SER A 54 -1.98 12.60 -6.03
CA SER A 54 -2.19 13.10 -4.67
C SER A 54 -1.37 14.34 -4.33
N PHE A 55 -0.09 14.42 -4.71
CA PHE A 55 0.72 15.62 -4.47
C PHE A 55 0.20 16.83 -5.27
N ARG A 56 -0.31 16.62 -6.49
CA ARG A 56 -0.90 17.68 -7.31
C ARG A 56 -2.25 18.15 -6.76
N ASP A 57 -3.10 17.21 -6.38
CA ASP A 57 -4.46 17.52 -5.94
C ASP A 57 -4.50 18.13 -4.54
N PHE A 58 -3.71 17.62 -3.60
CA PHE A 58 -3.76 18.05 -2.20
C PHE A 58 -2.80 19.19 -1.85
N TYR A 59 -1.67 19.31 -2.56
CA TYR A 59 -0.63 20.31 -2.27
C TYR A 59 -0.33 21.23 -3.46
N HIS A 60 -1.06 21.09 -4.58
CA HIS A 60 -0.93 21.95 -5.77
C HIS A 60 0.50 22.01 -6.33
N PHE A 61 1.24 20.91 -6.17
CA PHE A 61 2.58 20.78 -6.74
C PHE A 61 2.53 20.82 -8.26
N THR A 62 3.55 21.41 -8.89
CA THR A 62 3.75 21.23 -10.34
C THR A 62 4.11 19.78 -10.66
N ASP A 63 4.08 19.41 -11.94
CA ASP A 63 4.48 18.06 -12.36
C ASP A 63 5.93 17.72 -11.94
N GLU A 64 6.83 18.70 -11.96
CA GLU A 64 8.21 18.55 -11.50
C GLU A 64 8.28 18.33 -9.99
N GLN A 65 7.58 19.16 -9.20
CA GLN A 65 7.55 19.02 -7.74
C GLN A 65 6.90 17.71 -7.31
N ALA A 66 5.82 17.28 -7.97
CA ALA A 66 5.15 16.03 -7.67
C ALA A 66 6.03 14.81 -7.97
N LYS A 67 6.85 14.87 -9.04
CA LYS A 67 7.86 13.84 -9.32
C LYS A 67 8.95 13.80 -8.25
N GLU A 68 9.52 14.95 -7.90
CA GLU A 68 10.54 15.06 -6.86
C GLU A 68 10.01 14.58 -5.49
N ALA A 69 8.79 14.95 -5.12
CA ALA A 69 8.12 14.47 -3.91
C ALA A 69 7.89 12.95 -3.92
N THR A 70 7.53 12.40 -5.08
CA THR A 70 7.38 10.95 -5.25
C THR A 70 8.73 10.23 -5.11
N GLU A 71 9.82 10.81 -5.59
CA GLU A 71 11.17 10.27 -5.39
C GLU A 71 11.56 10.28 -3.91
N LYS A 72 11.32 11.39 -3.21
CA LYS A 72 11.56 11.49 -1.76
C LYS A 72 10.71 10.53 -0.94
N TYR A 73 9.44 10.35 -1.31
CA TYR A 73 8.61 9.32 -0.72
C TYR A 73 9.24 7.93 -0.88
N ARG A 74 9.69 7.59 -2.11
CA ARG A 74 10.24 6.27 -2.43
C ARG A 74 11.57 6.01 -1.73
N GLU A 75 12.39 7.04 -1.55
CA GLU A 75 13.64 7.02 -0.78
C GLU A 75 13.42 6.43 0.62
N ARG A 76 12.44 6.95 1.38
CA ARG A 76 12.12 6.42 2.72
C ARG A 76 11.33 5.11 2.66
N PHE A 77 10.41 4.98 1.69
CA PHE A 77 9.51 3.82 1.62
C PHE A 77 10.26 2.51 1.35
N ALA A 78 11.26 2.53 0.46
CA ALA A 78 11.97 1.34 0.04
C ALA A 78 12.65 0.59 1.20
N ASP A 79 13.17 1.32 2.19
CA ASP A 79 13.95 0.76 3.29
C ASP A 79 13.18 0.70 4.60
N THR A 80 12.40 1.74 4.92
CA THR A 80 11.71 1.86 6.22
C THR A 80 10.20 1.74 6.09
N GLY A 81 9.58 2.57 5.25
CA GLY A 81 8.12 2.68 5.18
C GLY A 81 7.40 1.40 4.78
N ILE A 82 8.04 0.53 3.98
CA ILE A 82 7.47 -0.75 3.56
C ILE A 82 7.20 -1.72 4.72
N TYR A 83 7.96 -1.60 5.82
CA TYR A 83 7.85 -2.46 7.00
C TYR A 83 7.01 -1.84 8.12
N GLU A 84 6.73 -0.54 8.05
CA GLU A 84 5.80 0.18 8.93
C GLU A 84 4.33 -0.10 8.52
N ASN A 85 4.00 -1.38 8.44
CA ASN A 85 2.75 -1.91 7.92
C ASN A 85 2.20 -2.96 8.91
N LYS A 86 0.89 -3.19 8.91
CA LYS A 86 0.24 -4.18 9.77
C LYS A 86 -0.70 -5.06 8.96
N LEU A 87 -0.68 -6.36 9.21
CA LEU A 87 -1.70 -7.26 8.68
C LEU A 87 -3.01 -7.03 9.46
N TYR A 88 -4.15 -6.94 8.78
CA TYR A 88 -5.44 -6.85 9.48
C TYR A 88 -5.74 -8.14 10.25
N ASP A 89 -6.38 -8.00 11.41
CA ASP A 89 -6.76 -9.12 12.26
C ASP A 89 -7.67 -10.11 11.51
N GLY A 90 -7.37 -11.40 11.62
CA GLY A 90 -8.09 -12.49 10.95
C GLY A 90 -7.80 -12.64 9.45
N MET A 91 -6.99 -11.76 8.84
CA MET A 91 -6.68 -11.84 7.41
C MET A 91 -5.95 -13.14 7.04
N LYS A 92 -5.00 -13.59 7.88
CA LYS A 92 -4.29 -14.86 7.64
C LYS A 92 -5.25 -16.06 7.65
N ASP A 93 -6.15 -16.10 8.63
CA ASP A 93 -7.17 -17.15 8.75
C ASP A 93 -8.11 -17.14 7.54
N PHE A 94 -8.52 -15.94 7.08
CA PHE A 94 -9.33 -15.80 5.88
C PHE A 94 -8.63 -16.34 4.64
N LEU A 95 -7.36 -15.98 4.41
CA LEU A 95 -6.59 -16.45 3.25
C LEU A 95 -6.42 -17.97 3.29
N GLU A 96 -6.08 -18.53 4.45
CA GLU A 96 -5.92 -19.97 4.65
C GLU A 96 -7.23 -20.73 4.40
N GLU A 97 -8.33 -20.28 4.99
CA GLU A 97 -9.62 -20.92 4.83
C GLU A 97 -10.12 -20.84 3.40
N ALA A 98 -9.97 -19.69 2.73
CA ALA A 98 -10.36 -19.53 1.34
C ALA A 98 -9.55 -20.47 0.43
N THR A 99 -8.23 -20.58 0.62
CA THR A 99 -7.40 -21.53 -0.14
C THR A 99 -7.80 -22.98 0.17
N ARG A 100 -8.08 -23.34 1.43
CA ARG A 100 -8.54 -24.68 1.85
C ARG A 100 -9.87 -25.07 1.20
N GLN A 101 -10.75 -24.10 0.97
CA GLN A 101 -12.01 -24.29 0.23
C GLN A 101 -11.84 -24.37 -1.29
N GLY A 102 -10.60 -24.34 -1.81
CA GLY A 102 -10.31 -24.43 -3.25
C GLY A 102 -10.56 -23.11 -4.01
N ARG A 103 -10.62 -21.97 -3.31
CA ARG A 103 -10.70 -20.64 -3.93
C ARG A 103 -9.33 -20.26 -4.49
N ILE A 104 -9.33 -19.57 -5.64
CA ILE A 104 -8.11 -19.03 -6.25
C ILE A 104 -8.02 -17.55 -5.87
N LEU A 105 -7.01 -17.21 -5.06
CA LEU A 105 -6.76 -15.86 -4.61
C LEU A 105 -5.74 -15.17 -5.52
N MET A 106 -6.04 -13.94 -5.92
CA MET A 106 -5.16 -13.11 -6.75
C MET A 106 -5.08 -11.70 -6.16
N LEU A 107 -3.88 -11.11 -6.17
CA LEU A 107 -3.71 -9.72 -5.78
C LEU A 107 -3.81 -8.83 -7.03
N ALA A 108 -4.65 -7.81 -6.96
CA ALA A 108 -4.78 -6.76 -7.96
C ALA A 108 -4.77 -5.40 -7.24
N THR A 109 -3.65 -4.69 -7.30
CA THR A 109 -3.42 -3.46 -6.55
C THR A 109 -2.83 -2.36 -7.43
N SER A 110 -2.94 -1.09 -7.03
CA SER A 110 -2.23 0.02 -7.70
C SER A 110 -0.77 0.16 -7.23
N LYS A 111 -0.37 -0.64 -6.24
CA LYS A 111 0.99 -0.63 -5.70
C LYS A 111 1.93 -1.39 -6.66
N PRO A 112 3.12 -0.85 -6.99
CA PRO A 112 4.07 -1.54 -7.87
C PRO A 112 4.32 -2.98 -7.42
N THR A 113 4.21 -3.92 -8.37
CA THR A 113 4.30 -5.37 -8.11
C THR A 113 5.48 -5.78 -7.22
N VAL A 114 6.65 -5.14 -7.34
CA VAL A 114 7.84 -5.42 -6.52
C VAL A 114 7.61 -5.17 -5.02
N PHE A 115 6.90 -4.09 -4.67
CA PHE A 115 6.58 -3.78 -3.27
C PHE A 115 5.45 -4.65 -2.74
N ALA A 116 4.44 -4.92 -3.58
CA ALA A 116 3.35 -5.80 -3.21
C ALA A 116 3.88 -7.19 -2.81
N LYS A 117 4.74 -7.80 -3.63
CA LYS A 117 5.36 -9.10 -3.30
C LYS A 117 6.17 -9.06 -2.01
N ARG A 118 7.02 -8.03 -1.83
CA ARG A 118 7.84 -7.88 -0.62
C ARG A 118 7.00 -7.77 0.66
N ILE A 119 5.84 -7.10 0.60
CA ILE A 119 4.90 -7.02 1.74
C ILE A 119 4.25 -8.38 2.02
N LEU A 120 3.80 -9.08 0.98
CA LEU A 120 3.21 -10.41 1.14
C LEU A 120 4.22 -11.42 1.72
N ASP A 121 5.49 -11.32 1.31
CA ASP A 121 6.59 -12.15 1.84
C ASP A 121 6.89 -11.79 3.30
N TYR A 122 6.94 -10.49 3.63
CA TYR A 122 7.18 -10.02 5.00
C TYR A 122 6.14 -10.54 5.99
N PHE A 123 4.86 -10.61 5.60
CA PHE A 123 3.79 -11.18 6.42
C PHE A 123 3.63 -12.70 6.27
N ASP A 124 4.47 -13.36 5.46
CA ASP A 124 4.44 -14.80 5.22
C ASP A 124 3.06 -15.29 4.70
N ILE A 125 2.48 -14.49 3.78
CA ILE A 125 1.18 -14.75 3.14
C ILE A 125 1.24 -14.86 1.60
N ALA A 126 2.41 -14.63 0.98
CA ALA A 126 2.56 -14.71 -0.47
C ALA A 126 2.09 -16.05 -1.06
N ARG A 127 2.31 -17.15 -0.33
CA ARG A 127 1.92 -18.52 -0.72
C ARG A 127 0.42 -18.72 -0.97
N TYR A 128 -0.45 -17.86 -0.43
CA TYR A 128 -1.89 -17.99 -0.65
C TYR A 128 -2.33 -17.45 -2.01
N PHE A 129 -1.50 -16.62 -2.66
CA PHE A 129 -1.83 -15.97 -3.92
C PHE A 129 -1.28 -16.73 -5.12
N THR A 130 -2.15 -17.04 -6.09
CA THR A 130 -1.74 -17.67 -7.35
C THR A 130 -1.15 -16.66 -8.34
N PHE A 131 -1.55 -15.38 -8.23
CA PHE A 131 -1.05 -14.31 -9.08
C PHE A 131 -1.03 -12.99 -8.30
N VAL A 132 -0.05 -12.14 -8.61
CA VAL A 132 0.13 -10.82 -8.00
C VAL A 132 0.42 -9.82 -9.12
N ALA A 133 -0.48 -8.84 -9.28
CA ALA A 133 -0.33 -7.73 -10.20
C ALA A 133 -0.54 -6.39 -9.51
N GLY A 134 0.31 -5.44 -9.88
CA GLY A 134 0.17 -4.02 -9.58
C GLY A 134 1.17 -3.15 -10.32
#